data_AF-A0A927SA41-F1
#
_entry.id   AF-A0A927SA41-F1
#
_cell.length_a   1.000
_cell.length_b   1.000
_cell.length_c   1.000
_cell.angle_alpha   90.00
_cell.angle_beta   90.00
_cell.angle_gamma   90.00
#
_symmetry.space_group_name_H-M   'P 1'
#
loop_
_entity.id
_entity.type
_entity.pdbx_description
1 polymer ?
#
loop_
_entity_poly.entity_id
_entity_poly.type
_entity_poly.pdbx_seq_one_letter_code
_entity_poly.pdbx_strand_id
1 'polypeptide(L)'
;MQNTISTCCGLVCETCDFRERCNCAGCISTKGNPFHGSCPVAQCCIQKELPHCGECASFPCELLTQYSCDPEHGDTPPGARIEYLKKLIEKK
;
A
#
# COMPACT_ATOMS: atom_id res chain seq x y z
N MET A 1 -6.97 -20.95 4.33
CA MET A 1 -6.52 -20.32 3.07
C MET A 1 -5.85 -19.03 3.48
N GLN A 2 -4.53 -18.92 3.26
CA GLN A 2 -3.77 -17.77 3.71
C GLN A 2 -4.19 -16.55 2.89
N ASN A 3 -4.76 -15.54 3.55
CA ASN A 3 -5.13 -14.27 2.93
C ASN A 3 -3.86 -13.60 2.40
N THR A 4 -3.55 -13.84 1.13
CA THR A 4 -2.42 -13.24 0.44
C THR A 4 -2.66 -11.74 0.35
N ILE A 5 -1.98 -10.96 1.19
CA ILE A 5 -2.05 -9.51 1.14
C ILE A 5 -1.39 -9.08 -0.17
N SER A 6 -2.20 -8.71 -1.16
CA SER A 6 -1.71 -8.36 -2.49
C SER A 6 -1.27 -6.89 -2.60
N THR A 7 -0.89 -6.26 -1.48
CA THR A 7 -0.82 -4.80 -1.36
C THR A 7 0.44 -4.37 -0.62
N CYS A 8 1.19 -3.45 -1.23
CA CYS A 8 2.43 -2.96 -0.64
C CYS A 8 2.17 -1.90 0.44
N CYS A 9 1.21 -0.99 0.22
CA CYS A 9 1.01 0.20 1.05
C CYS A 9 -0.14 0.10 2.06
N GLY A 10 -0.88 -1.01 2.09
CA GLY A 10 -2.07 -1.18 2.94
C GLY A 10 -3.41 -0.87 2.26
N LEU A 11 -3.42 -0.44 0.99
CA LEU A 11 -4.66 -0.31 0.20
C LEU A 11 -5.09 -1.67 -0.34
N VAL A 12 -6.23 -2.19 0.12
CA VAL A 12 -6.79 -3.48 -0.31
C VAL A 12 -7.18 -3.45 -1.79
N CYS A 13 -6.37 -4.07 -2.67
CA CYS A 13 -6.62 -4.07 -4.12
C CYS A 13 -7.92 -4.78 -4.51
N GLU A 14 -8.38 -5.75 -3.72
CA GLU A 14 -9.63 -6.49 -3.94
C GLU A 14 -10.86 -5.59 -3.83
N THR A 15 -10.82 -4.60 -2.94
CA THR A 15 -11.90 -3.64 -2.71
C THR A 15 -11.56 -2.25 -3.25
N CYS A 16 -10.59 -2.16 -4.16
CA CYS A 16 -10.15 -0.89 -4.72
C CYS A 16 -10.90 -0.60 -6.02
N ASP A 17 -11.74 0.44 -6.03
CA ASP A 17 -12.54 0.84 -7.19
C ASP A 17 -11.71 1.10 -8.46
N PHE A 18 -10.45 1.54 -8.31
CA PHE A 18 -9.54 1.80 -9.42
C PHE A 18 -9.12 0.53 -10.17
N ARG A 19 -9.28 -0.65 -9.56
CA ARG A 19 -9.02 -1.93 -10.25
C ARG A 19 -9.96 -2.11 -11.44
N GLU A 20 -11.25 -1.88 -11.23
CA GLU A 20 -12.25 -1.98 -12.30
C GLU A 20 -12.27 -0.72 -13.17
N ARG A 21 -12.33 0.47 -12.55
CA ARG A 21 -12.51 1.73 -13.30
C ARG A 21 -11.31 2.09 -14.18
N CYS A 22 -10.11 1.74 -13.75
CA CYS A 22 -8.86 2.09 -14.44
C CYS A 22 -8.10 0.87 -14.96
N ASN A 23 -8.72 -0.32 -14.94
CA ASN A 23 -8.09 -1.59 -15.30
C ASN A 23 -6.72 -1.81 -14.61
N CYS A 24 -6.63 -1.42 -13.32
CA CYS A 24 -5.39 -1.47 -12.56
C CYS A 24 -5.08 -2.93 -12.13
N ALA A 25 -3.96 -3.50 -12.58
CA ALA A 25 -3.58 -4.87 -12.24
C ALA A 25 -3.02 -5.03 -10.80
N GLY A 26 -2.90 -3.94 -10.03
CA GLY A 26 -2.40 -3.93 -8.66
C GLY A 26 -0.87 -3.80 -8.56
N CYS A 27 -0.39 -3.26 -7.43
CA CYS A 27 1.00 -2.84 -7.25
C CYS A 27 2.04 -3.96 -7.48
N ILE A 28 1.71 -5.19 -7.10
CA ILE A 28 2.61 -6.34 -7.25
C ILE A 28 2.71 -6.75 -8.73
N SER A 29 1.56 -6.96 -9.38
CA SER A 29 1.50 -7.36 -10.79
C SER A 29 2.14 -6.32 -11.71
N THR A 30 2.02 -5.04 -11.37
CA THR A 30 2.59 -3.93 -12.16
C THR A 30 4.01 -3.54 -11.75
N LYS A 31 4.64 -4.28 -10.82
CA LYS A 31 5.98 -3.99 -10.30
C LYS A 31 6.14 -2.55 -9.80
N GLY A 32 5.13 -2.06 -9.09
CA GLY A 32 5.10 -0.71 -8.51
C GLY A 32 4.59 0.37 -9.45
N ASN A 33 3.90 0.02 -10.53
CA ASN A 33 3.32 0.97 -11.49
C ASN A 33 1.78 0.83 -11.56
N PRO A 34 1.02 1.26 -10.53
CA PRO A 34 -0.44 1.31 -10.60
C PRO A 34 -0.94 2.22 -11.74
N PHE A 35 -2.26 2.38 -11.85
CA PHE A 35 -2.91 3.13 -12.94
C PHE A 35 -2.37 4.56 -13.14
N HIS A 36 -1.84 5.20 -12.09
CA HIS A 36 -1.29 6.56 -12.13
C HIS A 36 0.23 6.59 -12.36
N GLY A 37 0.85 5.48 -12.77
CA GLY A 37 2.28 5.37 -13.00
C GLY A 37 3.06 4.93 -11.76
N SER A 38 4.33 5.35 -11.69
CA SER A 38 5.28 4.89 -10.67
C SER A 38 4.84 5.25 -9.25
N CYS A 39 4.71 4.25 -8.37
CA CYS A 39 4.39 4.43 -6.96
C CYS A 39 5.64 4.21 -6.10
N PRO A 40 6.17 5.24 -5.43
CA PRO A 40 7.42 5.14 -4.67
C PRO A 40 7.29 4.19 -3.47
N VAL A 41 6.12 4.14 -2.83
CA VAL A 41 5.86 3.21 -1.71
C VAL A 41 5.88 1.75 -2.18
N ALA A 42 5.24 1.46 -3.31
CA ALA A 42 5.22 0.11 -3.86
C ALA A 42 6.62 -0.33 -4.31
N GLN A 43 7.36 0.54 -4.99
CA GLN A 43 8.74 0.26 -5.41
C GLN A 43 9.64 0.01 -4.21
N CYS A 44 9.56 0.83 -3.16
CA CYS A 44 10.33 0.65 -1.93
C CYS A 44 10.01 -0.70 -1.26
N CYS A 45 8.73 -1.09 -1.20
CA CYS A 45 8.31 -2.38 -0.65
C CYS A 45 8.86 -3.56 -1.46
N ILE A 46 8.76 -3.50 -2.80
CA ILE A 46 9.24 -4.55 -3.71
C ILE A 46 10.77 -4.68 -3.64
N GLN A 47 11.50 -3.56 -3.65
CA GLN A 47 12.97 -3.56 -3.56
C GLN A 47 13.48 -4.13 -2.24
N LYS A 48 12.74 -3.93 -1.15
CA LYS A 48 13.05 -4.50 0.17
C LYS A 48 12.53 -5.93 0.33
N GLU A 49 11.89 -6.49 -0.71
CA GLU A 49 11.29 -7.82 -0.69
C GLU A 49 10.29 -8.01 0.46
N LEU A 50 9.62 -6.92 0.85
CA LEU A 50 8.62 -6.93 1.90
C LEU A 50 7.25 -7.24 1.32
N PRO A 51 6.41 -8.05 2.02
CA PRO A 51 5.04 -8.30 1.58
C PRO A 51 4.18 -7.03 1.63
N HIS A 52 4.39 -6.20 2.66
CA HIS A 52 3.73 -4.91 2.83
C HIS A 52 4.57 -4.00 3.74
N CYS A 53 4.31 -2.69 3.70
CA CYS A 53 5.02 -1.71 4.53
C CYS A 53 4.88 -1.96 6.03
N GLY A 54 3.84 -2.68 6.48
CA GLY A 54 3.71 -3.10 7.88
C GLY A 54 4.85 -4.00 8.39
N GLU A 55 5.56 -4.72 7.51
CA GLU A 55 6.76 -5.51 7.88
C GLU A 55 8.07 -4.70 7.78
N CYS A 56 7.98 -3.40 7.46
CA CYS A 56 9.15 -2.56 7.41
C CYS A 56 9.69 -2.34 8.83
N ALA A 57 11.00 -2.52 9.03
CA ALA A 57 11.64 -2.30 10.34
C ALA A 57 11.45 -0.88 10.89
N SER A 58 11.18 0.09 10.03
CA SER A 58 10.91 1.49 10.40
C SER A 58 9.42 1.85 10.33
N PHE A 59 8.51 0.88 10.42
CA PHE A 59 7.08 1.13 10.28
C PHE A 59 6.47 1.94 11.47
N PRO A 60 5.63 2.95 11.21
CA PRO A 60 5.35 3.57 9.91
C PRO A 60 6.54 4.43 9.46
N CYS A 61 7.06 4.16 8.25
CA CYS A 61 8.21 4.91 7.74
C CYS A 61 7.77 6.26 7.15
N GLU A 62 8.70 7.21 7.11
CA GLU A 62 8.43 8.57 6.62
C GLU A 62 7.79 8.59 5.23
N LEU A 63 8.32 7.79 4.29
CA LEU A 63 7.77 7.69 2.93
C LEU A 63 6.30 7.26 2.93
N LEU A 64 5.93 6.27 3.75
CA LEU A 64 4.54 5.82 3.84
C LEU A 64 3.67 6.90 4.49
N THR A 65 4.17 7.54 5.54
CA THR A 65 3.47 8.61 6.28
C THR A 65 3.19 9.81 5.38
N GLN A 66 4.19 10.31 4.66
CA GLN A 66 4.02 11.39 3.69
C GLN A 66 3.01 11.00 2.61
N TYR A 67 3.13 9.79 2.05
CA TYR A 67 2.23 9.34 1.00
C TYR A 67 0.78 9.10 1.47
N SER A 68 0.57 8.80 2.76
CA SER A 68 -0.76 8.54 3.35
C SER A 68 -1.41 9.80 3.93
N CYS A 69 -0.61 10.77 4.35
CA CYS A 69 -1.07 12.02 4.96
C CYS A 69 -0.92 13.24 4.05
N ASP A 70 -0.60 13.04 2.77
CA ASP A 70 -0.55 14.11 1.79
C ASP A 70 -1.91 14.83 1.72
N PRO A 71 -1.95 16.17 1.81
CA PRO A 71 -3.19 16.92 1.91
C PRO A 71 -4.04 16.90 0.62
N GLU A 72 -3.45 16.63 -0.54
CA GLU A 72 -4.13 16.64 -1.84
C GLU A 72 -4.38 15.22 -2.38
N HIS A 73 -3.43 14.30 -2.16
CA HIS A 73 -3.40 12.96 -2.74
C HIS A 73 -3.31 11.83 -1.70
N GLY A 74 -3.37 12.17 -0.41
CA GLY A 74 -3.32 11.22 0.69
C GLY A 74 -4.63 10.47 0.93
N ASP A 75 -4.66 9.70 2.00
CA ASP A 75 -5.87 9.02 2.44
C ASP A 75 -6.91 10.01 2.99
N THR A 76 -8.18 9.62 2.91
CA THR A 76 -9.27 10.27 3.64
C THR A 76 -9.96 9.23 4.53
N PRO A 77 -9.77 9.26 5.87
CA PRO A 77 -8.96 10.22 6.63
C PRO A 77 -7.45 10.04 6.42
N PRO A 78 -6.62 11.09 6.66
CA PRO A 78 -5.16 10.98 6.59
C PRO A 78 -4.64 9.83 7.47
N GLY A 79 -3.72 9.03 6.96
CA GLY A 79 -3.17 7.90 7.71
C GLY A 79 -4.00 6.60 7.65
N ALA A 80 -5.13 6.56 6.93
CA ALA A 80 -6.03 5.39 6.96
C ALA A 80 -5.33 4.06 6.61
N ARG A 81 -4.44 4.05 5.60
CA ARG A 81 -3.69 2.84 5.23
C ARG A 81 -2.64 2.44 6.27
N ILE A 82 -2.09 3.40 7.02
CA ILE A 82 -1.18 3.11 8.15
C ILE A 82 -1.95 2.41 9.27
N GLU A 83 -3.12 2.92 9.63
CA GLU A 83 -3.97 2.32 10.66
C GLU A 83 -4.43 0.91 10.27
N TYR A 84 -4.74 0.68 8.99
CA TYR A 84 -5.00 -0.66 8.48
C TYR A 84 -3.80 -1.59 8.67
N LEU A 85 -2.59 -1.15 8.27
CA LEU A 85 -1.37 -1.94 8.41
C LEU A 85 -1.04 -2.25 9.88
N LYS A 86 -1.25 -1.31 10.80
CA LYS A 86 -1.10 -1.53 12.26
C LYS A 86 -1.99 -2.68 12.75
N LYS A 87 -3.30 -2.60 12.45
CA LYS A 87 -4.27 -3.64 12.83
C LYS A 87 -3.95 -5.00 12.21
N LEU A 88 -3.32 -4.99 11.04
CA LEU A 88 -2.94 -6.20 10.33
C LEU A 88 -1.73 -6.88 10.99
N ILE A 89 -0.69 -6.13 11.37
CA ILE A 89 0.51 -6.68 12.02
C ILE A 89 0.25 -7.10 13.48
N GLU A 90 -0.72 -6.47 14.15
CA GLU A 90 -1.15 -6.86 15.51
C GLU A 90 -1.93 -8.18 15.55
N LYS A 91 -2.47 -8.62 14.41
CA LYS A 91 -3.26 -9.86 14.27
C LYS A 91 -2.45 -11.06 13.78
N LYS A 92 -1.15 -10.89 13.59
CA LYS A 92 -0.21 -11.96 13.24
C LYS A 92 0.22 -12.73 14.49
#